data_AF-A0A226E4K8-F1
#
_entry.id   AF-A0A226E4K8-F1
#
_cell.length_a   1.000
_cell.length_b   1.000
_cell.length_c   1.000
_cell.angle_alpha   90.00
_cell.angle_beta   90.00
_cell.angle_gamma   90.00
#
_symmetry.space_group_name_H-M   'P 1'
#
loop_
_entity.id
_entity.type
_entity.pdbx_description
1 polymer ?
#
loop_
_entity_poly.entity_id
_entity_poly.type
_entity_poly.pdbx_seq_one_letter_code
_entity_poly.pdbx_strand_id
1 'polypeptide(L)'
;MTDTASFPFVRVEDPSVLIPVLEKRLPKSALVYNSAKMYGRVFDKSQVSFYTLYGDVDETSWIIYLHFREDYGQDYLISADEEKSKISRDEATGILSSCSLFKWDEPFFFAAVEKWISSIILDISVSIKGNITMIHPTYMFYKDIEECLTLDVSINDHTKNVQVQRLDPELGLKFILDTWKYATKDSDIVVRRAIELNKSGGVYVDGKPVCGVITQGFGILSALYTLQEHRKKGYANACMNFAYKELAKEGLIPTSTVEIRNEASIAFHKKLGCKIGPCCTLEAAAGDGRVQDDEKKAITFTGRMLKTTLTRESIACFSSFHETSTRFITEEQEEDDSTSISLLSLVALSWYDYSSLLAEFCNVSYSIHSGLTPESEGDSDLREKHEI
;
A
#
# COMPACT_ATOMS: atom_id res chain seq x y z
N MET A 1 14.85 -40.36 8.09
CA MET A 1 13.57 -39.83 8.57
C MET A 1 13.27 -38.62 7.72
N THR A 2 12.26 -38.72 6.85
CA THR A 2 11.79 -37.62 6.01
C THR A 2 11.12 -36.61 6.91
N ASP A 3 11.80 -35.51 7.19
CA ASP A 3 11.28 -34.41 7.98
C ASP A 3 10.11 -33.81 7.19
N THR A 4 8.89 -34.16 7.58
CA THR A 4 7.69 -33.48 7.10
C THR A 4 7.78 -32.07 7.63
N ALA A 5 8.33 -31.15 6.83
CA ALA A 5 8.36 -29.73 7.15
C ALA A 5 6.95 -29.33 7.58
N SER A 6 6.76 -29.09 8.88
CA SER A 6 5.46 -28.75 9.43
C SER A 6 4.99 -27.51 8.71
N PHE A 7 3.83 -27.58 8.06
CA PHE A 7 3.22 -26.42 7.41
C PHE A 7 2.97 -25.36 8.49
N PRO A 8 3.75 -24.28 8.55
CA PRO A 8 3.82 -23.44 9.75
C PRO A 8 2.61 -22.53 9.87
N PHE A 9 1.89 -22.29 8.78
CA PHE A 9 0.68 -21.49 8.75
C PHE A 9 -0.55 -22.38 8.94
N VAL A 10 -1.20 -22.28 10.09
CA VAL A 10 -2.41 -23.05 10.41
C VAL A 10 -3.63 -22.30 9.88
N ARG A 11 -4.52 -23.00 9.17
CA ARG A 11 -5.75 -22.39 8.64
C ARG A 11 -6.69 -21.98 9.77
N VAL A 12 -7.28 -20.80 9.63
CA VAL A 12 -8.32 -20.28 10.53
C VAL A 12 -9.69 -20.54 9.89
N GLU A 13 -10.47 -21.44 10.49
CA GLU A 13 -11.78 -21.83 9.95
C GLU A 13 -12.84 -20.74 10.12
N ASP A 14 -12.82 -20.04 11.25
CA ASP A 14 -13.65 -18.88 11.52
C ASP A 14 -12.80 -17.62 11.74
N PRO A 15 -12.64 -16.76 10.72
CA PRO A 15 -11.88 -15.52 10.82
C PRO A 15 -12.40 -14.53 11.87
N SER A 16 -13.61 -14.72 12.41
CA SER A 16 -14.14 -13.84 13.46
C SER A 16 -13.27 -13.84 14.72
N VAL A 17 -12.55 -14.93 14.99
CA VAL A 17 -11.61 -15.05 16.12
C VAL A 17 -10.41 -14.11 16.00
N LEU A 18 -10.10 -13.63 14.79
CA LEU A 18 -8.99 -12.72 14.51
C LEU A 18 -9.36 -11.25 14.79
N ILE A 19 -10.67 -10.93 14.82
CA ILE A 19 -11.18 -9.55 14.95
C ILE A 19 -10.57 -8.82 16.16
N PRO A 20 -10.55 -9.38 17.40
CA PRO A 20 -10.01 -8.65 18.55
C PRO A 20 -8.52 -8.31 18.42
N VAL A 21 -7.72 -9.17 17.77
CA VAL A 21 -6.30 -8.91 17.50
C VAL A 21 -6.16 -7.83 16.44
N LEU A 22 -6.95 -7.92 15.37
CA LEU A 22 -6.94 -6.98 14.26
C LEU A 22 -7.39 -5.58 14.70
N GLU A 23 -8.39 -5.45 15.57
CA GLU A 23 -8.86 -4.16 16.11
C GLU A 23 -7.76 -3.42 16.86
N LYS A 24 -6.97 -4.13 17.68
CA LYS A 24 -5.83 -3.56 18.42
C LYS A 24 -4.72 -3.05 17.50
N ARG A 25 -4.65 -3.55 16.26
CA ARG A 25 -3.63 -3.19 15.27
C ARG A 25 -4.11 -2.11 14.29
N LEU A 26 -5.33 -1.60 14.44
CA LEU A 26 -5.81 -0.52 13.60
C LEU A 26 -4.93 0.74 13.79
N PRO A 27 -4.68 1.50 12.71
CA PRO A 27 -5.24 1.34 11.36
C PRO A 27 -4.46 0.36 10.46
N LYS A 28 -3.29 -0.13 10.87
CA LYS A 28 -2.38 -0.92 10.01
C LYS A 28 -3.02 -2.21 9.50
N SER A 29 -3.87 -2.83 10.32
CA SER A 29 -4.61 -4.05 9.99
C SER A 29 -5.91 -3.84 9.20
N ALA A 30 -6.27 -2.61 8.81
CA ALA A 30 -7.62 -2.28 8.33
C ALA A 30 -8.12 -3.19 7.20
N LEU A 31 -7.29 -3.53 6.22
CA LEU A 31 -7.70 -4.41 5.12
C LEU A 31 -7.91 -5.86 5.57
N VAL A 32 -7.06 -6.39 6.46
CA VAL A 32 -7.23 -7.74 7.02
C VAL A 32 -8.44 -7.78 7.95
N TYR A 33 -8.67 -6.72 8.74
CA TYR A 33 -9.87 -6.53 9.56
C TYR A 33 -11.14 -6.56 8.70
N ASN A 34 -11.20 -5.72 7.67
CA ASN A 34 -12.35 -5.66 6.76
C ASN A 34 -12.58 -7.02 6.09
N SER A 35 -11.51 -7.69 5.66
CA SER A 35 -11.59 -9.03 5.08
C SER A 35 -12.23 -10.04 6.02
N ALA A 36 -11.82 -10.05 7.29
CA ALA A 36 -12.38 -10.97 8.29
C ALA A 36 -13.88 -10.67 8.54
N LYS A 37 -14.26 -9.39 8.59
CA LYS A 37 -15.66 -8.94 8.75
C LYS A 37 -16.54 -9.27 7.55
N MET A 38 -15.95 -9.27 6.35
CA MET A 38 -16.63 -9.56 5.08
C MET A 38 -16.64 -11.06 4.74
N TYR A 39 -15.93 -11.89 5.49
CA TYR A 39 -15.79 -13.31 5.21
C TYR A 39 -17.16 -14.02 5.14
N GLY A 40 -17.36 -14.80 4.06
CA GLY A 40 -18.61 -15.51 3.79
C GLY A 40 -19.76 -14.65 3.21
N ARG A 41 -19.58 -13.33 3.03
CA ARG A 41 -20.59 -12.45 2.41
C ARG A 41 -20.35 -12.24 0.92
N VAL A 42 -19.09 -12.03 0.54
CA VAL A 42 -18.70 -11.42 -0.76
C VAL A 42 -17.97 -12.42 -1.66
N PHE A 43 -17.28 -13.37 -1.07
CA PHE A 43 -16.50 -14.36 -1.79
C PHE A 43 -17.02 -15.75 -1.47
N ASP A 44 -16.96 -16.63 -2.46
CA ASP A 44 -17.03 -18.05 -2.16
C ASP A 44 -15.91 -18.35 -1.15
N LYS A 45 -16.24 -19.12 -0.10
CA LYS A 45 -15.26 -19.58 0.90
C LYS A 45 -14.14 -20.40 0.26
N SER A 46 -14.33 -20.87 -0.98
CA SER A 46 -13.28 -21.50 -1.78
C SER A 46 -12.21 -20.51 -2.28
N GLN A 47 -12.55 -19.22 -2.44
CA GLN A 47 -11.67 -18.20 -2.99
C GLN A 47 -10.85 -17.46 -1.94
N VAL A 48 -11.31 -17.46 -0.68
CA VAL A 48 -10.70 -16.70 0.42
C VAL A 48 -10.35 -17.62 1.58
N SER A 49 -9.16 -17.44 2.15
CA SER A 49 -8.70 -18.19 3.31
C SER A 49 -7.84 -17.32 4.23
N PHE A 50 -7.82 -17.70 5.52
CA PHE A 50 -7.02 -17.05 6.54
C PHE A 50 -6.11 -18.08 7.19
N TYR A 51 -4.91 -17.65 7.54
CA TYR A 51 -3.93 -18.48 8.23
C TYR A 51 -3.24 -17.68 9.34
N THR A 52 -2.82 -18.37 10.39
CA THR A 52 -1.95 -17.83 11.42
C THR A 52 -0.67 -18.65 11.54
N LEU A 53 0.45 -17.97 11.76
CA LEU A 53 1.69 -18.67 12.07
C LEU A 53 1.54 -19.45 13.37
N TYR A 54 1.87 -20.74 13.32
CA TYR A 54 1.77 -21.74 14.39
C TYR A 54 0.38 -21.90 15.03
N GLY A 55 -0.67 -21.31 14.45
CA GLY A 55 -2.01 -21.31 15.03
C GLY A 55 -2.23 -20.23 16.08
N ASP A 56 -1.27 -19.33 16.30
CA ASP A 56 -1.36 -18.29 17.32
C ASP A 56 -2.50 -17.31 16.99
N VAL A 57 -3.31 -16.96 18.00
CA VAL A 57 -4.34 -15.90 17.92
C VAL A 57 -4.17 -14.97 19.12
N ASP A 58 -3.10 -14.18 19.08
CA ASP A 58 -2.73 -13.18 20.08
C ASP A 58 -2.06 -11.97 19.39
N GLU A 59 -1.54 -11.03 20.18
CA GLU A 59 -0.94 -9.80 19.64
C GLU A 59 0.39 -10.04 18.89
N THR A 60 0.97 -11.24 19.00
CA THR A 60 2.20 -11.66 18.30
C THR A 60 1.92 -12.38 16.98
N SER A 61 0.65 -12.72 16.70
CA SER A 61 0.24 -13.50 15.53
C SER A 61 0.63 -12.86 14.21
N TRP A 62 1.21 -13.67 13.32
CA TRP A 62 1.28 -13.34 11.90
C TRP A 62 0.02 -13.88 11.22
N ILE A 63 -0.83 -12.97 10.74
CA ILE A 63 -2.10 -13.29 10.09
C ILE A 63 -1.95 -13.09 8.60
N ILE A 64 -2.21 -14.14 7.83
CA ILE A 64 -2.20 -14.12 6.37
C ILE A 64 -3.64 -14.23 5.88
N TYR A 65 -4.04 -13.28 5.04
CA TYR A 65 -5.21 -13.42 4.19
C TYR A 65 -4.73 -13.81 2.79
N LEU A 66 -5.39 -14.79 2.18
CA LEU A 66 -5.15 -15.22 0.82
C LEU A 66 -6.47 -15.21 0.06
N HIS A 67 -6.47 -14.54 -1.09
CA HIS A 67 -7.56 -14.50 -2.04
C HIS A 67 -7.07 -14.90 -3.44
N PHE A 68 -7.73 -15.88 -4.05
CA PHE A 68 -7.50 -16.17 -5.46
C PHE A 68 -8.44 -15.32 -6.33
N ARG A 69 -7.86 -14.47 -7.16
CA ARG A 69 -8.56 -13.59 -8.10
C ARG A 69 -8.38 -14.08 -9.54
N GLU A 70 -9.45 -13.97 -10.30
CA GLU A 70 -9.47 -14.36 -11.72
C GLU A 70 -8.56 -13.48 -12.60
N ASP A 71 -8.31 -12.23 -12.21
CA ASP A 71 -7.55 -11.24 -12.99
C ASP A 71 -6.06 -11.16 -12.63
N TYR A 72 -5.70 -11.34 -11.34
CA TYR A 72 -4.32 -11.17 -10.83
C TYR A 72 -3.74 -12.42 -10.14
N GLY A 73 -4.48 -13.53 -10.05
CA GLY A 73 -4.00 -14.73 -9.37
C GLY A 73 -4.04 -14.58 -7.85
N GLN A 74 -2.91 -14.85 -7.18
CA GLN A 74 -2.89 -14.92 -5.71
C GLN A 74 -2.66 -13.55 -5.08
N ASP A 75 -3.64 -13.08 -4.31
CA ASP A 75 -3.63 -11.80 -3.61
C ASP A 75 -3.50 -12.04 -2.10
N TYR A 76 -2.45 -11.48 -1.52
CA TYR A 76 -2.07 -11.66 -0.13
C TYR A 76 -2.18 -10.35 0.64
N LEU A 77 -2.71 -10.43 1.86
CA LEU A 77 -2.50 -9.42 2.89
C LEU A 77 -1.80 -10.06 4.08
N ILE A 78 -0.95 -9.29 4.75
CA ILE A 78 -0.27 -9.72 5.97
C ILE A 78 -0.52 -8.69 7.07
N SER A 79 -0.98 -9.16 8.23
CA SER A 79 -0.98 -8.38 9.46
C SER A 79 -0.10 -9.05 10.50
N ALA A 80 0.97 -8.36 10.88
CA ALA A 80 1.86 -8.75 11.97
C ALA A 80 2.31 -7.48 12.70
N ASP A 81 2.64 -7.60 13.97
CA ASP A 81 3.17 -6.49 14.78
C ASP A 81 4.69 -6.65 14.87
N GLU A 82 5.45 -5.66 14.39
CA GLU A 82 6.91 -5.71 14.31
C GLU A 82 7.55 -5.87 15.70
N GLU A 83 7.04 -5.15 16.70
CA GLU A 83 7.61 -5.11 18.04
C GLU A 83 7.24 -6.35 18.86
N LYS A 84 6.06 -6.91 18.60
CA LYS A 84 5.55 -8.09 19.32
C LYS A 84 5.82 -9.41 18.61
N SER A 85 6.35 -9.40 17.39
CA SER A 85 6.67 -10.62 16.64
C SER A 85 7.61 -11.51 17.45
N LYS A 86 7.24 -12.78 17.62
CA LYS A 86 8.08 -13.80 18.27
C LYS A 86 9.22 -14.30 17.39
N ILE A 87 9.14 -14.07 16.08
CA ILE A 87 10.12 -14.53 15.10
C ILE A 87 10.97 -13.37 14.61
N SER A 88 12.24 -13.66 14.35
CA SER A 88 13.18 -12.70 13.76
C SER A 88 12.88 -12.47 12.28
N ARG A 89 13.47 -11.42 11.70
CA ARG A 89 13.42 -11.17 10.24
C ARG A 89 13.93 -12.36 9.44
N ASP A 90 15.05 -12.96 9.84
CA ASP A 90 15.68 -14.08 9.13
C ASP A 90 14.81 -15.34 9.21
N GLU A 91 14.20 -15.58 10.38
CA GLU A 91 13.25 -16.66 10.56
C GLU A 91 11.99 -16.46 9.71
N ALA A 92 11.42 -15.24 9.70
CA ALA A 92 10.29 -14.90 8.82
C ALA A 92 10.65 -15.10 7.34
N THR A 93 11.86 -14.70 6.94
CA THR A 93 12.37 -14.87 5.57
C THR A 93 12.46 -16.35 5.21
N GLY A 94 13.02 -17.18 6.09
CA GLY A 94 13.08 -18.63 5.93
C GLY A 94 11.69 -19.25 5.78
N ILE A 95 10.78 -18.95 6.71
CA ILE A 95 9.41 -19.49 6.73
C ILE A 95 8.64 -19.09 5.47
N LEU A 96 8.59 -17.79 5.13
CA LEU A 96 7.81 -17.29 3.99
C LEU A 96 8.37 -17.79 2.66
N SER A 97 9.69 -17.93 2.52
CA SER A 97 10.32 -18.39 1.28
C SER A 97 10.18 -19.91 1.03
N SER A 98 10.08 -20.72 2.08
CA SER A 98 9.95 -22.18 1.96
C SER A 98 8.50 -22.68 2.09
N CYS A 99 7.59 -21.89 2.68
CA CYS A 99 6.22 -22.31 2.89
C CYS A 99 5.44 -22.39 1.56
N SER A 100 4.81 -23.54 1.30
CA SER A 100 4.02 -23.79 0.09
C SER A 100 2.72 -22.99 0.00
N LEU A 101 2.37 -22.20 1.03
CA LEU A 101 1.27 -21.24 1.00
C LEU A 101 1.57 -20.09 0.02
N PHE A 102 2.85 -19.70 -0.09
CA PHE A 102 3.29 -18.62 -0.97
C PHE A 102 3.78 -19.22 -2.28
N LYS A 103 2.98 -19.09 -3.35
CA LYS A 103 3.34 -19.59 -4.68
C LYS A 103 4.23 -18.59 -5.41
N TRP A 104 5.48 -18.51 -4.97
CA TRP A 104 6.47 -17.59 -5.53
C TRP A 104 6.76 -17.79 -7.03
N ASP A 105 6.41 -18.95 -7.59
CA ASP A 105 6.58 -19.30 -9.00
C ASP A 105 5.31 -19.05 -9.84
N GLU A 106 4.25 -18.51 -9.24
CA GLU A 106 3.00 -18.07 -9.90
C GLU A 106 2.85 -16.55 -9.79
N PRO A 107 2.02 -15.89 -10.64
CA PRO A 107 1.70 -14.48 -10.45
C PRO A 107 1.10 -14.22 -9.06
N PHE A 108 1.63 -13.21 -8.37
CA PHE A 108 1.17 -12.85 -7.03
C PHE A 108 1.14 -11.35 -6.80
N PHE A 109 0.31 -10.97 -5.84
CA PHE A 109 0.09 -9.61 -5.41
C PHE A 109 0.09 -9.56 -3.87
N PHE A 110 0.85 -8.63 -3.29
CA PHE A 110 0.78 -8.31 -1.87
C PHE A 110 0.25 -6.89 -1.72
N ALA A 111 -1.00 -6.75 -1.26
CA ALA A 111 -1.65 -5.45 -1.18
C ALA A 111 -1.45 -4.78 0.19
N ALA A 112 -1.13 -3.47 0.16
CA ALA A 112 -1.05 -2.60 1.35
C ALA A 112 -0.29 -3.18 2.56
N VAL A 113 0.83 -3.86 2.31
CA VAL A 113 1.69 -4.40 3.36
C VAL A 113 2.54 -3.30 4.02
N GLU A 114 2.87 -3.47 5.29
CA GLU A 114 3.76 -2.55 5.99
C GLU A 114 5.18 -2.59 5.43
N LYS A 115 5.93 -1.50 5.60
CA LYS A 115 7.29 -1.33 5.05
C LYS A 115 8.23 -2.46 5.46
N TRP A 116 8.22 -2.85 6.73
CA TRP A 116 9.12 -3.88 7.26
C TRP A 116 8.81 -5.26 6.66
N ILE A 117 7.53 -5.62 6.52
CA ILE A 117 7.08 -6.84 5.82
C ILE A 117 7.42 -6.78 4.33
N SER A 118 7.18 -5.63 3.68
CA SER A 118 7.50 -5.41 2.26
C SER A 118 8.96 -5.69 1.96
N SER A 119 9.86 -5.26 2.85
CA SER A 119 11.28 -5.50 2.71
C SER A 119 11.66 -6.99 2.82
N ILE A 120 10.92 -7.79 3.58
CA ILE A 120 11.10 -9.25 3.67
C ILE A 120 10.60 -9.89 2.37
N ILE A 121 9.40 -9.53 1.91
CA ILE A 121 8.81 -10.03 0.67
C ILE A 121 9.71 -9.74 -0.54
N LEU A 122 10.29 -8.53 -0.62
CA LEU A 122 11.20 -8.16 -1.70
C LEU A 122 12.47 -8.98 -1.71
N ASP A 123 13.08 -9.19 -0.55
CA ASP A 123 14.29 -9.98 -0.46
C ASP A 123 14.02 -11.44 -0.86
N ILE A 124 12.89 -12.00 -0.43
CA ILE A 124 12.46 -13.32 -0.87
C ILE A 124 12.25 -13.35 -2.38
N SER A 125 11.41 -12.46 -2.89
CA SER A 125 11.01 -12.45 -4.30
C SER A 125 12.22 -12.25 -5.22
N VAL A 126 13.04 -11.24 -4.96
CA VAL A 126 14.12 -10.83 -5.87
C VAL A 126 15.40 -11.61 -5.60
N SER A 127 15.85 -11.70 -4.34
CA SER A 127 17.15 -12.28 -4.00
C SER A 127 17.11 -13.81 -3.93
N ILE A 128 16.05 -14.38 -3.34
CA ILE A 128 15.93 -15.83 -3.10
C ILE A 128 15.28 -16.53 -4.30
N LYS A 129 14.18 -15.97 -4.82
CA LYS A 129 13.38 -16.58 -5.90
C LYS A 129 13.80 -16.10 -7.30
N GLY A 130 14.45 -14.94 -7.39
CA GLY A 130 14.92 -14.41 -8.67
C GLY A 130 13.82 -13.78 -9.53
N ASN A 131 12.68 -13.45 -8.94
CA ASN A 131 11.53 -12.87 -9.62
C ASN A 131 11.80 -11.43 -10.05
N ILE A 132 11.06 -10.99 -11.07
CA ILE A 132 10.94 -9.58 -11.46
C ILE A 132 9.75 -9.01 -10.68
N THR A 133 10.03 -8.10 -9.75
CA THR A 133 9.02 -7.54 -8.85
C THR A 133 8.87 -6.05 -9.09
N MET A 134 7.63 -5.61 -9.24
CA MET A 134 7.23 -4.22 -9.21
C MET A 134 6.81 -3.81 -7.81
N ILE A 135 7.22 -2.61 -7.42
CA ILE A 135 6.70 -1.95 -6.23
C ILE A 135 5.85 -0.77 -6.66
N HIS A 136 4.67 -0.69 -6.06
CA HIS A 136 3.74 0.42 -6.14
C HIS A 136 3.65 1.06 -4.75
N PRO A 137 4.49 2.07 -4.44
CA PRO A 137 4.40 2.75 -3.16
C PRO A 137 3.08 3.51 -3.07
N THR A 138 2.35 3.30 -1.97
CA THR A 138 1.00 3.84 -1.77
C THR A 138 0.82 4.43 -0.38
N TYR A 139 -0.02 5.44 -0.26
CA TYR A 139 -0.59 5.80 1.03
C TYR A 139 -1.89 5.03 1.25
N MET A 140 -2.09 4.51 2.46
CA MET A 140 -3.40 4.04 2.91
C MET A 140 -4.12 5.21 3.57
N PHE A 141 -5.21 5.64 2.95
CA PHE A 141 -6.11 6.63 3.53
C PHE A 141 -7.26 5.92 4.23
N TYR A 142 -7.57 6.35 5.45
CA TYR A 142 -8.66 5.79 6.24
C TYR A 142 -9.42 6.88 7.00
N LYS A 143 -10.62 6.53 7.45
CA LYS A 143 -11.43 7.37 8.35
C LYS A 143 -12.01 6.52 9.47
N ASP A 144 -12.29 7.15 10.61
CA ASP A 144 -12.96 6.47 11.71
C ASP A 144 -14.43 6.20 11.34
N ILE A 145 -15.00 5.13 11.89
CA ILE A 145 -16.38 4.70 11.61
C ILE A 145 -17.35 5.81 12.04
N GLU A 146 -17.18 6.34 13.24
CA GLU A 146 -18.05 7.35 13.84
C GLU A 146 -18.07 8.63 13.01
N GLU A 147 -16.90 9.08 12.53
CA GLU A 147 -16.81 10.23 11.62
C GLU A 147 -17.61 9.96 10.34
N CYS A 148 -17.45 8.78 9.75
CA CYS A 148 -18.09 8.42 8.48
C CYS A 148 -19.62 8.36 8.57
N LEU A 149 -20.16 7.91 9.71
CA LEU A 149 -21.60 7.85 9.93
C LEU A 149 -22.28 9.24 9.90
N THR A 150 -21.52 10.30 10.20
CA THR A 150 -22.02 11.69 10.21
C THR A 150 -21.86 12.44 8.89
N LEU A 151 -21.20 11.84 7.89
CA LEU A 151 -20.90 12.51 6.63
C LEU A 151 -22.15 12.98 5.90
N ASP A 152 -22.08 14.21 5.39
CA ASP A 152 -23.02 14.75 4.41
C ASP A 152 -22.64 14.25 3.01
N VAL A 153 -23.66 13.77 2.30
CA VAL A 153 -23.58 13.20 0.96
C VAL A 153 -24.41 14.00 -0.04
N SER A 154 -25.01 15.11 0.41
CA SER A 154 -25.83 15.98 -0.43
C SER A 154 -24.99 16.73 -1.47
N ILE A 155 -25.61 17.00 -2.61
CA ILE A 155 -25.05 17.85 -3.66
C ILE A 155 -26.00 19.04 -3.81
N ASN A 156 -25.50 20.23 -3.51
CA ASN A 156 -26.25 21.47 -3.70
C ASN A 156 -26.18 21.93 -5.16
N ASP A 157 -26.81 21.16 -6.05
CA ASP A 157 -27.00 21.52 -7.46
C ASP A 157 -28.49 21.44 -7.80
N HIS A 158 -29.18 22.57 -7.69
CA HIS A 158 -30.62 22.66 -7.97
C HIS A 158 -30.94 22.73 -9.46
N THR A 159 -29.93 22.73 -10.34
CA THR A 159 -30.13 22.94 -11.78
C THR A 159 -30.29 21.64 -12.56
N LYS A 160 -29.96 20.50 -11.94
CA LYS A 160 -30.01 19.17 -12.57
C LYS A 160 -30.62 18.14 -11.62
N ASN A 161 -31.16 17.06 -12.18
CA ASN A 161 -31.55 15.90 -11.39
C ASN A 161 -30.30 15.10 -11.03
N VAL A 162 -29.67 15.47 -9.90
CA VAL A 162 -28.47 14.81 -9.38
C VAL A 162 -28.84 13.85 -8.26
N GLN A 163 -28.36 12.61 -8.34
CA GLN A 163 -28.63 11.56 -7.35
C GLN A 163 -27.32 10.94 -6.88
N VAL A 164 -27.19 10.76 -5.55
CA VAL A 164 -26.06 10.07 -4.91
C VAL A 164 -26.58 8.78 -4.31
N GLN A 165 -26.09 7.64 -4.80
CA GLN A 165 -26.59 6.32 -4.43
C GLN A 165 -25.56 5.24 -4.73
N ARG A 166 -25.88 3.98 -4.41
CA ARG A 166 -25.08 2.82 -4.82
C ARG A 166 -25.00 2.75 -6.35
N LEU A 167 -23.88 2.27 -6.88
CA LEU A 167 -23.79 1.98 -8.32
C LEU A 167 -24.80 0.89 -8.70
N ASP A 168 -25.55 1.16 -9.76
CA ASP A 168 -26.36 0.17 -10.46
C ASP A 168 -25.46 -0.93 -11.04
N PRO A 169 -25.83 -2.22 -10.95
CA PRO A 169 -25.00 -3.32 -11.45
C PRO A 169 -24.62 -3.20 -12.92
N GLU A 170 -25.55 -2.85 -13.81
CA GLU A 170 -25.28 -2.84 -15.25
C GLU A 170 -24.63 -1.52 -15.71
N LEU A 171 -25.23 -0.39 -15.32
CA LEU A 171 -24.68 0.93 -15.69
C LEU A 171 -23.35 1.20 -14.98
N GLY A 172 -23.22 0.77 -13.73
CA GLY A 172 -22.01 0.91 -12.93
C GLY A 172 -20.89 0.02 -13.45
N LEU A 173 -21.17 -1.24 -13.80
CA LEU A 173 -20.16 -2.14 -14.39
C LEU A 173 -19.58 -1.51 -15.65
N LYS A 174 -20.45 -1.10 -16.58
CA LYS A 174 -20.02 -0.44 -17.82
C LYS A 174 -19.19 0.81 -17.52
N PHE A 175 -19.67 1.67 -16.62
CA PHE A 175 -18.98 2.90 -16.25
C PHE A 175 -17.55 2.64 -15.72
N ILE A 176 -17.40 1.68 -14.80
CA ILE A 176 -16.11 1.36 -14.20
C ILE A 176 -15.17 0.74 -15.23
N LEU A 177 -15.63 -0.22 -16.03
CA LEU A 177 -14.79 -0.85 -17.07
C LEU A 177 -14.31 0.16 -18.12
N ASP A 178 -15.16 1.13 -18.49
CA ASP A 178 -14.80 2.16 -19.47
C ASP A 178 -13.82 3.22 -18.92
N THR A 179 -13.74 3.39 -17.60
CA THR A 179 -13.00 4.51 -16.97
C THR A 179 -11.82 4.09 -16.10
N TRP A 180 -11.77 2.83 -15.66
CA TRP A 180 -10.72 2.33 -14.79
C TRP A 180 -9.50 1.89 -15.61
N LYS A 181 -8.39 2.64 -15.49
CA LYS A 181 -7.18 2.42 -16.29
C LYS A 181 -6.51 1.05 -16.09
N TYR A 182 -6.83 0.33 -15.02
CA TYR A 182 -6.28 -0.99 -14.71
C TYR A 182 -7.25 -2.13 -15.06
N ALA A 183 -8.38 -1.82 -15.71
CA ALA A 183 -9.30 -2.83 -16.17
C ALA A 183 -8.63 -3.72 -17.23
N THR A 184 -8.70 -5.03 -17.03
CA THR A 184 -8.25 -6.06 -17.94
C THR A 184 -9.45 -6.73 -18.62
N LYS A 185 -9.19 -7.62 -19.58
CA LYS A 185 -10.25 -8.42 -20.22
C LYS A 185 -11.06 -9.27 -19.24
N ASP A 186 -10.49 -9.59 -18.07
CA ASP A 186 -11.09 -10.46 -17.05
C ASP A 186 -11.62 -9.64 -15.85
N SER A 187 -11.54 -8.31 -15.91
CA SER A 187 -12.03 -7.43 -14.83
C SER A 187 -13.56 -7.38 -14.74
N ASP A 188 -14.30 -7.82 -15.75
CA ASP A 188 -15.76 -7.76 -15.74
C ASP A 188 -16.37 -8.58 -14.60
N ILE A 189 -15.86 -9.80 -14.37
CA ILE A 189 -16.28 -10.70 -13.29
C ILE A 189 -16.01 -10.05 -11.94
N VAL A 190 -14.81 -9.50 -11.74
CA VAL A 190 -14.38 -8.91 -10.48
C VAL A 190 -15.14 -7.61 -10.18
N VAL A 191 -15.31 -6.74 -11.17
CA VAL A 191 -16.05 -5.47 -11.02
C VAL A 191 -17.54 -5.73 -10.80
N ARG A 192 -18.14 -6.67 -11.53
CA ARG A 192 -19.54 -7.06 -11.33
C ARG A 192 -19.76 -7.56 -9.90
N ARG A 193 -18.92 -8.49 -9.44
CA ARG A 193 -18.96 -9.02 -8.07
C ARG A 193 -18.81 -7.91 -7.03
N ALA A 194 -17.87 -6.99 -7.24
CA ALA A 194 -17.67 -5.84 -6.36
C ALA A 194 -18.92 -4.94 -6.27
N ILE A 195 -19.58 -4.65 -7.39
CA ILE A 195 -20.78 -3.81 -7.39
C ILE A 195 -21.98 -4.52 -6.77
N GLU A 196 -22.19 -5.81 -7.08
CA GLU A 196 -23.34 -6.59 -6.65
C GLU A 196 -23.27 -7.00 -5.17
N LEU A 197 -22.06 -7.33 -4.67
CA LEU A 197 -21.88 -7.88 -3.33
C LEU A 197 -21.34 -6.89 -2.31
N ASN A 198 -20.65 -5.83 -2.74
CA ASN A 198 -20.14 -4.79 -1.83
C ASN A 198 -20.88 -3.47 -1.95
N LYS A 199 -20.59 -2.59 -0.99
CA LYS A 199 -20.96 -1.18 -1.05
C LYS A 199 -20.17 -0.47 -2.16
N SER A 200 -20.83 0.48 -2.79
CA SER A 200 -20.25 1.32 -3.84
C SER A 200 -20.87 2.71 -3.76
N GLY A 201 -20.20 3.69 -4.34
CA GLY A 201 -20.71 5.06 -4.46
C GLY A 201 -20.87 5.43 -5.92
N GLY A 202 -21.99 6.08 -6.25
CA GLY A 202 -22.30 6.56 -7.58
C GLY A 202 -22.97 7.92 -7.53
N VAL A 203 -22.60 8.79 -8.47
CA VAL A 203 -23.33 10.04 -8.74
C VAL A 203 -23.92 9.96 -10.13
N TYR A 204 -25.23 10.18 -10.20
CA TYR A 204 -26.01 10.15 -11.42
C TYR A 204 -26.49 11.55 -11.76
N VAL A 205 -26.36 11.93 -13.03
CA VAL A 205 -26.95 13.16 -13.57
C VAL A 205 -27.90 12.75 -14.67
N ASP A 206 -29.17 13.11 -14.53
CA ASP A 206 -30.24 12.76 -15.48
C ASP A 206 -30.30 11.24 -15.76
N GLY A 207 -30.11 10.45 -14.69
CA GLY A 207 -30.17 8.98 -14.73
C GLY A 207 -28.91 8.27 -15.25
N LYS A 208 -27.83 9.00 -15.60
CA LYS A 208 -26.57 8.42 -16.09
C LYS A 208 -25.44 8.53 -15.07
N PRO A 209 -24.62 7.48 -14.84
CA PRO A 209 -23.49 7.57 -13.93
C PRO A 209 -22.43 8.51 -14.50
N VAL A 210 -21.99 9.47 -13.69
CA VAL A 210 -20.95 10.46 -14.05
C VAL A 210 -19.75 10.43 -13.10
N CYS A 211 -19.93 9.81 -11.93
CA CYS A 211 -18.88 9.52 -10.96
C CYS A 211 -19.17 8.18 -10.30
N GLY A 212 -18.14 7.39 -10.05
CA GLY A 212 -18.28 6.07 -9.44
C GLY A 212 -17.04 5.68 -8.65
N VAL A 213 -17.24 4.88 -7.60
CA VAL A 213 -16.22 4.18 -6.81
C VAL A 213 -16.77 2.83 -6.39
N ILE A 214 -15.93 1.80 -6.42
CA ILE A 214 -16.30 0.44 -5.98
C ILE A 214 -15.51 0.05 -4.75
N THR A 215 -16.10 -0.78 -3.90
CA THR A 215 -15.34 -1.52 -2.88
C THR A 215 -14.89 -2.84 -3.50
N GLN A 216 -13.59 -3.01 -3.69
CA GLN A 216 -13.01 -4.26 -4.19
C GLN A 216 -12.95 -5.32 -3.07
N GLY A 217 -12.20 -6.40 -3.31
CA GLY A 217 -11.88 -7.35 -2.26
C GLY A 217 -11.31 -6.67 -1.03
N PHE A 218 -11.34 -7.39 0.10
CA PHE A 218 -10.74 -6.93 1.36
C PHE A 218 -11.23 -5.55 1.86
N GLY A 219 -12.36 -5.06 1.35
CA GLY A 219 -13.05 -3.86 1.84
C GLY A 219 -12.38 -2.53 1.47
N ILE A 220 -11.57 -2.51 0.41
CA ILE A 220 -10.90 -1.27 -0.05
C ILE A 220 -11.70 -0.54 -1.13
N LEU A 221 -11.84 0.78 -1.00
CA LEU A 221 -12.39 1.62 -2.06
C LEU A 221 -11.35 1.87 -3.15
N SER A 222 -11.77 1.64 -4.39
CA SER A 222 -10.94 1.64 -5.60
C SER A 222 -11.73 2.14 -6.81
N ALA A 223 -11.00 2.40 -7.90
CA ALA A 223 -11.53 2.85 -9.19
C ALA A 223 -12.41 4.11 -9.10
N LEU A 224 -12.09 5.03 -8.19
CA LEU A 224 -12.76 6.34 -8.15
C LEU A 224 -12.49 7.09 -9.45
N TYR A 225 -13.56 7.43 -10.16
CA TYR A 225 -13.48 8.25 -11.37
C TYR A 225 -14.64 9.22 -11.49
N THR A 226 -14.36 10.40 -12.05
CA THR A 226 -15.38 11.38 -12.46
C THR A 226 -15.14 11.78 -13.91
N LEU A 227 -16.18 11.68 -14.74
CA LEU A 227 -16.15 12.13 -16.13
C LEU A 227 -15.67 13.58 -16.23
N GLN A 228 -14.88 13.90 -17.24
CA GLN A 228 -14.12 15.14 -17.32
C GLN A 228 -15.01 16.38 -17.27
N GLU A 229 -16.12 16.35 -18.01
CA GLU A 229 -17.16 17.38 -18.10
C GLU A 229 -18.01 17.52 -16.82
N HIS A 230 -17.87 16.58 -15.87
CA HIS A 230 -18.53 16.59 -14.56
C HIS A 230 -17.56 16.87 -13.38
N ARG A 231 -16.28 17.14 -13.65
CA ARG A 231 -15.29 17.49 -12.62
C ARG A 231 -15.55 18.88 -12.02
N LYS A 232 -14.97 19.10 -10.83
CA LYS A 232 -15.06 20.37 -10.05
C LYS A 232 -16.48 20.76 -9.61
N LYS A 233 -17.44 19.83 -9.65
CA LYS A 233 -18.83 20.01 -9.19
C LYS A 233 -19.13 19.37 -7.82
N GLY A 234 -18.10 18.91 -7.11
CA GLY A 234 -18.26 18.22 -5.83
C GLY A 234 -18.69 16.75 -5.92
N TYR A 235 -18.88 16.19 -7.12
CA TYR A 235 -19.40 14.82 -7.28
C TYR A 235 -18.48 13.75 -6.69
N ALA A 236 -17.16 13.87 -6.88
CA ALA A 236 -16.21 12.94 -6.25
C ALA A 236 -16.30 12.97 -4.71
N ASN A 237 -16.52 14.15 -4.12
CA ASN A 237 -16.67 14.32 -2.67
C ASN A 237 -17.93 13.60 -2.16
N ALA A 238 -19.07 13.85 -2.80
CA ALA A 238 -20.33 13.20 -2.44
C ALA A 238 -20.28 11.68 -2.66
N CYS A 239 -19.68 11.23 -3.78
CA CYS A 239 -19.49 9.83 -4.12
C CYS A 239 -18.67 9.07 -3.05
N MET A 240 -17.50 9.62 -2.67
CA MET A 240 -16.64 9.04 -1.65
C MET A 240 -17.27 9.09 -0.26
N ASN A 241 -17.88 10.21 0.12
CA ASN A 241 -18.56 10.31 1.41
C ASN A 241 -19.71 9.32 1.54
N PHE A 242 -20.46 9.10 0.46
CA PHE A 242 -21.50 8.08 0.42
C PHE A 242 -20.92 6.68 0.61
N ALA A 243 -19.87 6.33 -0.14
CA ALA A 243 -19.22 5.03 -0.01
C ALA A 243 -18.62 4.80 1.38
N TYR A 244 -17.92 5.80 1.94
CA TYR A 244 -17.39 5.76 3.29
C TYR A 244 -18.48 5.56 4.35
N LYS A 245 -19.59 6.30 4.23
CA LYS A 245 -20.73 6.17 5.13
C LYS A 245 -21.38 4.79 5.04
N GLU A 246 -21.49 4.23 3.84
CA GLU A 246 -22.04 2.88 3.65
C GLU A 246 -21.13 1.78 4.21
N LEU A 247 -19.81 1.89 4.07
CA LEU A 247 -18.86 0.95 4.70
C LEU A 247 -18.90 1.05 6.23
N ALA A 248 -18.96 2.26 6.77
CA ALA A 248 -19.05 2.49 8.21
C ALA A 248 -20.34 1.90 8.82
N LYS A 249 -21.47 1.96 8.11
CA LYS A 249 -22.73 1.31 8.53
C LYS A 249 -22.60 -0.21 8.66
N GLU A 250 -21.66 -0.84 7.96
CA GLU A 250 -21.38 -2.27 8.06
C GLU A 250 -20.33 -2.61 9.14
N GLY A 251 -19.81 -1.59 9.82
CA GLY A 251 -18.70 -1.73 10.78
C GLY A 251 -17.39 -2.08 10.10
N LEU A 252 -17.18 -1.66 8.85
CA LEU A 252 -15.91 -1.75 8.14
C LEU A 252 -15.15 -0.44 8.30
N ILE A 253 -13.81 -0.51 8.33
CA ILE A 253 -12.92 0.65 8.37
C ILE A 253 -12.83 1.22 6.94
N PRO A 254 -13.43 2.38 6.65
CA PRO A 254 -13.45 2.90 5.29
C PRO A 254 -12.03 3.29 4.87
N THR A 255 -11.51 2.59 3.86
CA THR A 255 -10.10 2.64 3.46
C THR A 255 -9.96 2.76 1.95
N SER A 256 -8.93 3.46 1.48
CA SER A 256 -8.50 3.53 0.09
C SER A 256 -6.97 3.57 0.01
N THR A 257 -6.41 3.22 -1.15
CA THR A 257 -4.97 3.38 -1.43
C THR A 257 -4.76 4.35 -2.57
N VAL A 258 -3.69 5.14 -2.46
CA VAL A 258 -3.32 6.14 -3.46
C VAL A 258 -1.82 6.06 -3.71
N GLU A 259 -1.41 5.89 -4.96
CA GLU A 259 0.00 5.99 -5.36
C GLU A 259 0.63 7.28 -4.83
N ILE A 260 1.84 7.20 -4.27
CA ILE A 260 2.51 8.37 -3.68
C ILE A 260 2.72 9.53 -4.67
N ARG A 261 2.78 9.22 -5.98
CA ARG A 261 2.94 10.21 -7.06
C ARG A 261 1.61 10.85 -7.51
N ASN A 262 0.46 10.41 -6.98
CA ASN A 262 -0.85 10.93 -7.35
C ASN A 262 -1.25 12.10 -6.44
N GLU A 263 -0.56 13.23 -6.60
CA GLU A 263 -0.75 14.43 -5.79
C GLU A 263 -2.21 14.92 -5.76
N ALA A 264 -2.91 14.84 -6.89
CA ALA A 264 -4.31 15.25 -7.00
C ALA A 264 -5.22 14.39 -6.10
N SER A 265 -5.03 13.08 -6.11
CA SER A 265 -5.78 12.17 -5.25
C SER A 265 -5.38 12.32 -3.78
N ILE A 266 -4.08 12.52 -3.49
CA ILE A 266 -3.59 12.79 -2.12
C ILE A 266 -4.25 14.05 -1.56
N ALA A 267 -4.23 15.15 -2.32
CA ALA A 267 -4.86 16.40 -1.92
C ALA A 267 -6.37 16.25 -1.73
N PHE A 268 -7.03 15.46 -2.60
CA PHE A 268 -8.44 15.14 -2.48
C PHE A 268 -8.76 14.36 -1.19
N HIS A 269 -8.00 13.30 -0.87
CA HIS A 269 -8.22 12.52 0.36
C HIS A 269 -7.94 13.34 1.63
N LYS A 270 -6.92 14.20 1.61
CA LYS A 270 -6.68 15.17 2.70
C LYS A 270 -7.87 16.11 2.87
N LYS A 271 -8.46 16.62 1.78
CA LYS A 271 -9.66 17.46 1.81
C LYS A 271 -10.89 16.74 2.36
N LEU A 272 -11.01 15.42 2.14
CA LEU A 272 -12.04 14.58 2.77
C LEU A 272 -11.82 14.36 4.27
N GLY A 273 -10.74 14.90 4.85
CA GLY A 273 -10.35 14.66 6.23
C GLY A 273 -9.95 13.21 6.47
N CYS A 274 -9.38 12.54 5.48
CA CYS A 274 -8.83 11.20 5.68
C CYS A 274 -7.52 11.29 6.47
N LYS A 275 -7.34 10.34 7.38
CA LYS A 275 -6.07 10.07 8.04
C LYS A 275 -5.19 9.24 7.11
N ILE A 276 -3.87 9.28 7.33
CA ILE A 276 -2.88 8.66 6.46
C ILE A 276 -2.05 7.65 7.25
N GLY A 277 -1.90 6.44 6.71
CA GLY A 277 -0.95 5.42 7.16
C GLY A 277 -0.03 5.02 6.01
N PRO A 278 1.29 4.85 6.24
CA PRO A 278 2.18 4.36 5.20
C PRO A 278 1.92 2.87 4.94
N CYS A 279 1.82 2.47 3.68
CA CYS A 279 1.81 1.07 3.25
C CYS A 279 2.55 0.93 1.91
N CYS A 280 2.74 -0.29 1.43
CA CYS A 280 3.27 -0.55 0.10
C CYS A 280 2.44 -1.64 -0.56
N THR A 281 2.27 -1.55 -1.88
CA THR A 281 1.69 -2.62 -2.68
C THR A 281 2.79 -3.19 -3.54
N LEU A 282 2.93 -4.52 -3.56
CA LEU A 282 3.94 -5.22 -4.33
C LEU A 282 3.27 -6.19 -5.28
N GLU A 283 3.72 -6.19 -6.52
CA GLU A 283 3.22 -7.02 -7.59
C GLU A 283 4.40 -7.71 -8.24
N ALA A 284 4.33 -9.02 -8.44
CA ALA A 284 5.33 -9.72 -9.23
C ALA A 284 4.65 -10.59 -10.28
N ALA A 285 5.19 -10.54 -11.48
CA ALA A 285 4.91 -11.53 -12.50
C ALA A 285 5.94 -12.65 -12.34
N ALA A 286 5.49 -13.89 -12.11
CA ALA A 286 6.37 -15.04 -12.20
C ALA A 286 6.50 -15.50 -13.65
N GLY A 287 7.72 -15.50 -14.19
CA GLY A 287 8.04 -16.09 -15.50
C GLY A 287 7.48 -15.36 -16.73
N ASP A 288 8.27 -15.34 -17.80
CA ASP A 288 8.01 -14.93 -19.20
C ASP A 288 7.34 -13.58 -19.56
N GLY A 289 6.96 -12.76 -18.59
CA GLY A 289 6.66 -11.35 -18.83
C GLY A 289 5.21 -11.09 -19.20
N ARG A 290 4.51 -10.55 -18.21
CA ARG A 290 3.52 -9.48 -18.38
C ARG A 290 3.33 -8.81 -17.02
N VAL A 291 4.34 -8.03 -16.64
CA VAL A 291 4.07 -6.82 -15.86
C VAL A 291 3.14 -5.98 -16.73
N GLN A 292 1.97 -5.58 -16.23
CA GLN A 292 1.17 -4.59 -16.97
C GLN A 292 2.06 -3.36 -17.20
N ASP A 293 2.15 -2.91 -18.45
CA ASP A 293 2.88 -1.71 -18.90
C ASP A 293 2.35 -0.44 -18.19
N ASP A 294 2.69 -0.28 -16.92
CA ASP A 294 2.63 0.98 -16.18
C ASP A 294 4.10 1.44 -15.92
N GLU A 295 4.98 1.21 -16.92
CA GLU A 295 6.43 1.50 -16.92
C GLU A 295 6.80 2.92 -16.47
N LYS A 296 5.85 3.85 -16.47
CA LYS A 296 6.09 5.25 -16.06
C LYS A 296 6.00 5.47 -14.54
N LYS A 297 5.61 4.47 -13.74
CA LYS A 297 5.33 4.68 -12.30
C LYS A 297 5.81 3.60 -11.34
N ALA A 298 5.98 2.36 -11.80
CA ALA A 298 6.47 1.27 -10.95
C ALA A 298 8.00 1.29 -10.83
N ILE A 299 8.53 0.82 -9.68
CA ILE A 299 9.96 0.53 -9.53
C ILE A 299 10.15 -0.96 -9.76
N THR A 300 10.87 -1.34 -10.82
CA THR A 300 11.11 -2.73 -11.21
C THR A 300 12.45 -3.22 -10.68
N PHE A 301 12.44 -4.31 -9.92
CA PHE A 301 13.64 -4.97 -9.41
C PHE A 301 13.85 -6.33 -10.08
N THR A 302 15.11 -6.66 -10.40
CA THR A 302 15.50 -7.96 -10.94
C THR A 302 16.65 -8.55 -10.12
N GLY A 303 16.69 -9.88 -9.96
CA GLY A 303 17.74 -10.57 -9.19
C GLY A 303 19.17 -10.33 -9.72
N ARG A 304 19.32 -9.90 -10.98
CA ARG A 304 20.62 -9.47 -11.53
C ARG A 304 21.13 -8.16 -10.91
N MET A 305 20.26 -7.20 -10.59
CA MET A 305 20.71 -5.91 -10.03
C MET A 305 21.35 -6.05 -8.64
N LEU A 306 20.93 -7.03 -7.83
CA LEU A 306 21.46 -7.21 -6.47
C LEU A 306 22.74 -8.08 -6.41
N LYS A 307 22.90 -9.06 -7.32
CA LYS A 307 24.09 -9.94 -7.33
C LYS A 307 25.37 -9.25 -7.80
N THR A 308 25.29 -8.17 -8.59
CA THR A 308 26.48 -7.43 -9.05
C THR A 308 27.10 -6.50 -8.01
N THR A 309 26.52 -6.35 -6.82
CA THR A 309 26.86 -5.25 -5.89
C THR A 309 27.68 -5.65 -4.66
N LEU A 310 28.04 -6.93 -4.49
CA LEU A 310 28.85 -7.35 -3.33
C LEU A 310 29.99 -8.28 -3.72
N THR A 311 31.04 -7.73 -4.34
CA THR A 311 32.39 -8.28 -4.18
C THR A 311 33.09 -7.53 -3.05
N ARG A 312 33.92 -8.22 -2.26
CA ARG A 312 34.68 -7.66 -1.13
C ARG A 312 35.55 -6.45 -1.52
N GLU A 313 35.88 -6.30 -2.81
CA GLU A 313 36.63 -5.16 -3.35
C GLU A 313 35.80 -3.85 -3.36
N SER A 314 34.48 -3.93 -3.53
CA SER A 314 33.59 -2.76 -3.53
C SER A 314 33.48 -2.09 -2.15
N ILE A 315 33.62 -2.85 -1.07
CA ILE A 315 33.57 -2.35 0.32
C ILE A 315 34.86 -1.58 0.66
N ALA A 316 36.02 -2.01 0.15
CA ALA A 316 37.29 -1.32 0.36
C ALA A 316 37.36 0.03 -0.36
N CYS A 317 36.67 0.16 -1.50
CA CYS A 317 36.59 1.42 -2.24
C CYS A 317 35.78 2.48 -1.46
N PHE A 318 34.73 2.07 -0.76
CA PHE A 318 33.88 2.96 0.05
C PHE A 318 34.59 3.56 1.27
N SER A 319 35.47 2.80 1.94
CA SER A 319 36.29 3.33 3.04
C SER A 319 37.31 4.38 2.58
N SER A 320 37.81 4.28 1.35
CA SER A 320 38.73 5.28 0.77
C SER A 320 38.03 6.54 0.25
N PHE A 321 36.76 6.42 -0.15
CA PHE A 321 35.99 7.55 -0.67
C PHE A 321 35.57 8.52 0.44
N HIS A 322 35.36 8.03 1.67
CA HIS A 322 34.97 8.88 2.80
C HIS A 322 36.11 9.76 3.33
N GLU A 323 37.38 9.37 3.13
CA GLU A 323 38.55 10.20 3.49
C GLU A 323 38.89 11.27 2.43
N THR A 324 38.38 11.13 1.20
CA THR A 324 38.77 12.00 0.08
C THR A 324 37.72 13.09 -0.23
N SER A 325 36.49 12.93 0.23
CA SER A 325 35.38 13.88 0.00
C SER A 325 35.45 15.20 0.80
N THR A 326 36.44 15.38 1.67
CA THR A 326 36.62 16.63 2.45
C THR A 326 37.54 17.65 1.77
N ARG A 327 37.97 17.44 0.51
CA ARG A 327 39.00 18.30 -0.11
C ARG A 327 38.78 18.85 -1.51
N PHE A 328 37.65 18.61 -2.18
CA PHE A 328 37.42 19.19 -3.51
C PHE A 328 36.00 19.74 -3.65
N ILE A 329 35.81 20.94 -3.08
CA ILE A 329 34.87 21.91 -3.65
C ILE A 329 35.71 23.13 -3.96
N THR A 330 36.23 23.21 -5.19
CA THR A 330 36.50 24.43 -5.95
C THR A 330 37.09 24.04 -7.31
N GLU A 331 36.73 24.82 -8.32
CA GLU A 331 37.21 24.87 -9.71
C GLU A 331 36.41 24.08 -10.77
N GLU A 332 35.76 24.89 -11.61
CA GLU A 332 35.24 24.60 -12.94
C GLU A 332 36.36 24.17 -13.90
N GLN A 333 36.06 23.26 -14.83
CA GLN A 333 36.45 23.44 -16.23
C GLN A 333 35.68 22.49 -17.17
N GLU A 334 35.30 23.04 -18.33
CA GLU A 334 34.71 22.40 -19.51
C GLU A 334 35.66 21.36 -20.14
N GLU A 335 35.13 20.22 -20.61
CA GLU A 335 35.30 19.75 -22.00
C GLU A 335 34.46 18.49 -22.30
N ASP A 336 34.06 18.42 -23.56
CA ASP A 336 33.26 17.43 -24.30
C ASP A 336 33.91 16.03 -24.28
N ASP A 337 33.16 14.94 -24.00
CA ASP A 337 33.02 13.82 -24.95
C ASP A 337 32.05 12.71 -24.49
N SER A 338 31.54 12.05 -25.52
CA SER A 338 30.45 11.07 -25.59
C SER A 338 30.60 9.75 -24.79
N THR A 339 29.44 9.22 -24.35
CA THR A 339 29.14 7.79 -24.10
C THR A 339 30.04 7.00 -23.15
N SER A 340 29.96 7.30 -21.85
CA SER A 340 30.16 6.29 -20.81
C SER A 340 29.40 6.65 -19.53
N ILE A 341 28.10 6.37 -19.49
CA ILE A 341 27.40 6.27 -18.21
C ILE A 341 27.92 4.99 -17.56
N SER A 342 28.87 5.13 -16.63
CA SER A 342 29.42 4.00 -15.90
C SER A 342 28.29 3.27 -15.15
N LEU A 343 28.34 1.94 -15.07
CA LEU A 343 27.39 1.15 -14.27
C LEU A 343 27.31 1.65 -12.81
N LEU A 344 28.39 2.25 -12.30
CA LEU A 344 28.44 2.90 -10.99
C LEU A 344 27.54 4.13 -10.90
N SER A 345 27.37 4.90 -11.98
CA SER A 345 26.46 6.04 -12.06
C SER A 345 24.99 5.59 -12.03
N LEU A 346 24.65 4.48 -12.69
CA LEU A 346 23.31 3.88 -12.67
C LEU A 346 22.98 3.24 -11.31
N VAL A 347 23.96 2.58 -10.67
CA VAL A 347 23.80 2.02 -9.32
C VAL A 347 23.70 3.13 -8.28
N ALA A 348 24.53 4.18 -8.38
CA ALA A 348 24.45 5.36 -7.54
C ALA A 348 23.11 6.08 -7.71
N LEU A 349 22.58 6.22 -8.93
CA LEU A 349 21.24 6.79 -9.16
C LEU A 349 20.13 5.92 -8.56
N SER A 350 20.21 4.59 -8.64
CA SER A 350 19.21 3.70 -8.02
C SER A 350 19.25 3.73 -6.48
N TRP A 351 20.44 3.88 -5.89
CA TRP A 351 20.62 4.07 -4.45
C TRP A 351 20.29 5.49 -4.01
N TYR A 352 20.54 6.50 -4.85
CA TYR A 352 20.13 7.88 -4.60
C TYR A 352 18.60 7.97 -4.62
N ASP A 353 17.92 7.33 -5.57
CA ASP A 353 16.45 7.22 -5.61
C ASP A 353 15.92 6.40 -4.43
N TYR A 354 16.59 5.33 -4.02
CA TYR A 354 16.23 4.56 -2.82
C TYR A 354 16.37 5.40 -1.54
N SER A 355 17.48 6.13 -1.40
CA SER A 355 17.79 6.98 -0.25
C SER A 355 16.98 8.29 -0.22
N SER A 356 16.63 8.85 -1.37
CA SER A 356 15.82 10.08 -1.49
C SER A 356 14.33 9.79 -1.29
N LEU A 357 13.81 8.67 -1.82
CA LEU A 357 12.48 8.18 -1.41
C LEU A 357 12.48 7.90 0.09
N LEU A 358 13.49 7.19 0.61
CA LEU A 358 13.60 6.92 2.05
C LEU A 358 13.73 8.22 2.88
N ALA A 359 14.37 9.26 2.36
CA ALA A 359 14.47 10.56 3.01
C ALA A 359 13.13 11.31 3.01
N GLU A 360 12.34 11.25 1.93
CA GLU A 360 10.95 11.73 1.92
C GLU A 360 10.05 10.94 2.89
N PHE A 361 10.34 9.65 3.11
CA PHE A 361 9.71 8.83 4.15
C PHE A 361 10.10 9.22 5.59
N CYS A 362 11.16 10.01 5.80
CA CYS A 362 11.75 10.29 7.11
C CYS A 362 11.46 11.69 7.69
N ASN A 363 10.68 12.55 7.03
CA ASN A 363 10.32 13.86 7.59
C ASN A 363 9.22 13.78 8.67
N VAL A 364 9.58 13.18 9.81
CA VAL A 364 9.13 13.61 11.14
C VAL A 364 10.40 13.98 11.90
N SER A 365 10.62 15.29 12.04
CA SER A 365 11.80 15.93 12.60
C SER A 365 12.26 15.34 13.94
N TYR A 366 13.46 14.75 13.95
CA TYR A 366 14.30 14.69 15.14
C TYR A 366 15.35 15.79 15.04
N SER A 367 15.20 16.82 15.88
CA SER A 367 16.26 17.78 16.18
C SER A 367 17.40 17.02 16.87
N ILE A 368 18.49 16.76 16.14
CA ILE A 368 19.75 16.35 16.76
C ILE A 368 20.40 17.64 17.28
N HIS A 369 20.33 17.86 18.59
CA HIS A 369 21.18 18.84 19.26
C HIS A 369 22.62 18.31 19.28
N SER A 370 23.44 18.78 18.35
CA SER A 370 24.89 18.77 18.47
C SER A 370 25.35 20.15 18.96
N GLY A 371 25.98 20.20 20.12
CA GLY A 371 26.65 21.39 20.63
C GLY A 371 26.96 21.21 22.11
N LEU A 372 28.13 20.67 22.46
CA LEU A 372 29.28 21.50 22.83
C LEU A 372 28.89 22.57 23.85
N THR A 373 29.17 22.26 25.10
CA THR A 373 29.29 23.19 26.22
C THR A 373 30.19 24.38 25.86
N PRO A 374 29.79 25.59 26.26
CA PRO A 374 30.73 26.51 26.88
C PRO A 374 30.25 26.89 28.28
N GLU A 375 31.16 26.81 29.24
CA GLU A 375 31.07 27.52 30.51
C GLU A 375 30.99 29.03 30.23
N SER A 376 30.05 29.73 30.87
CA SER A 376 30.34 30.89 31.73
C SER A 376 29.04 31.53 32.25
N GLU A 377 28.92 31.55 33.57
CA GLU A 377 28.37 32.58 34.47
C GLU A 377 27.39 33.65 33.95
N GLY A 378 26.31 33.88 34.72
CA GLY A 378 25.69 35.22 34.78
C GLY A 378 24.17 35.27 34.91
N ASP A 379 23.68 35.01 36.12
CA ASP A 379 22.68 35.78 36.89
C ASP A 379 21.32 36.25 36.32
N SER A 380 20.32 36.08 37.18
CA SER A 380 19.08 36.87 37.37
C SER A 380 17.88 36.76 36.41
N ASP A 381 16.84 36.07 36.92
CA ASP A 381 15.54 36.62 37.35
C ASP A 381 14.42 37.01 36.35
N LEU A 382 13.19 36.70 36.81
CA LEU A 382 11.85 37.21 36.47
C LEU A 382 11.02 36.63 35.29
N ARG A 383 9.86 36.06 35.68
CA ARG A 383 8.45 36.35 35.29
C ARG A 383 8.13 36.43 33.77
N GLU A 384 7.02 35.98 33.22
CA GLU A 384 5.63 35.90 33.70
C GLU A 384 4.76 35.11 32.69
N LYS A 385 3.58 34.70 33.16
CA LYS A 385 2.47 34.09 32.42
C LYS A 385 2.01 34.94 31.22
N HIS A 386 1.53 34.30 30.14
CA HIS A 386 0.16 34.52 29.67
C HIS A 386 -0.37 33.48 28.67
N GLU A 387 -1.64 33.13 28.88
CA GLU A 387 -2.59 32.49 27.95
C GLU A 387 -2.79 33.32 26.67
N ILE A 388 -3.06 32.65 25.55
CA ILE A 388 -4.36 32.57 24.83
C ILE A 388 -4.36 31.28 24.01
#